data_AF-A0A6P3W0B5-F1
#
_entry.id   AF-A0A6P3W0B5-F1
#
_cell.length_a   1.000
_cell.length_b   1.000
_cell.length_c   1.000
_cell.angle_alpha   90.00
_cell.angle_beta   90.00
_cell.angle_gamma   90.00
#
_symmetry.space_group_name_H-M   'P 1'
#
loop_
_entity.id
_entity.type
_entity.pdbx_description
1 polymer ?
#
loop_
_entity_poly.entity_id
_entity_poly.type
_entity_poly.pdbx_seq_one_letter_code
_entity_poly.pdbx_strand_id
1 'polypeptide(L)'
;MVNPTTGADPQEGHAFMLACKGSGPGITTVWYKDNEPIAADQRIWLSENHAMLAFSSLLPSDGGYYECKTVVTNSTIRVTSRGYQLSFGTIAVSIIGPDTVEAGVEHTFTCQANCTLDCSISWSFPHSFPQGSFSFRGDTVRWTPATPGLVQVFQCSAQNSLAQRTAQATKRVTVSGPPLPPAPSGSVVERPSLALVSMVCLQLLFALSA
;
A
#
# COMPACT_ATOMS: atom_id res chain seq x y z
N MET A 1 12.59 -16.86 -24.55
CA MET A 1 11.75 -16.30 -23.46
C MET A 1 12.16 -16.96 -22.16
N VAL A 2 12.15 -16.23 -21.05
CA VAL A 2 12.44 -16.77 -19.71
C VAL A 2 11.13 -17.12 -19.02
N ASN A 3 11.01 -18.33 -18.47
CA ASN A 3 9.85 -18.76 -17.69
C ASN A 3 10.29 -19.66 -16.51
N PRO A 4 9.49 -19.77 -15.44
CA PRO A 4 9.67 -20.79 -14.41
C PRO A 4 9.60 -22.21 -15.00
N THR A 5 10.42 -23.13 -14.46
CA THR A 5 10.33 -24.55 -14.85
C THR A 5 9.22 -25.29 -14.09
N THR A 6 8.88 -24.80 -12.89
CA THR A 6 7.83 -25.35 -12.02
C THR A 6 6.61 -24.45 -12.00
N GLY A 7 5.41 -25.03 -11.91
CA GLY A 7 4.16 -24.28 -11.74
C GLY A 7 3.92 -23.75 -10.32
N ALA A 8 4.86 -23.93 -9.41
CA ALA A 8 4.80 -23.37 -8.07
C ALA A 8 5.18 -21.89 -8.08
N ASP A 9 4.46 -21.09 -7.29
CA ASP A 9 4.77 -19.68 -7.10
C ASP A 9 6.13 -19.51 -6.40
N PRO A 10 6.93 -18.50 -6.78
CA PRO A 10 8.20 -18.24 -6.11
C PRO A 10 7.96 -17.83 -4.65
N GLN A 11 8.72 -18.43 -3.74
CA GLN A 11 8.64 -18.22 -2.29
C GLN A 11 10.02 -18.01 -1.68
N GLU A 12 10.11 -17.09 -0.72
CA GLU A 12 11.34 -16.84 0.02
C GLU A 12 11.79 -18.10 0.78
N GLY A 13 13.09 -18.33 0.84
CA GLY A 13 13.71 -19.48 1.49
C GLY A 13 13.58 -20.80 0.72
N HIS A 14 12.84 -20.84 -0.38
CA HIS A 14 12.60 -22.05 -1.17
C HIS A 14 13.40 -22.05 -2.46
N ALA A 15 13.70 -23.25 -2.96
CA ALA A 15 14.37 -23.41 -4.25
C ALA A 15 13.46 -22.94 -5.40
N PHE A 16 14.07 -22.36 -6.42
CA PHE A 16 13.35 -21.88 -7.59
C PHE A 16 14.23 -21.96 -8.84
N MET A 17 13.61 -22.04 -10.02
CA MET A 17 14.35 -22.25 -11.26
C MET A 17 13.66 -21.59 -12.45
N LEU A 18 14.47 -20.89 -13.25
CA LEU A 18 14.09 -20.25 -14.49
C LEU A 18 14.73 -20.98 -15.66
N ALA A 19 14.00 -21.11 -16.77
CA ALA A 19 14.48 -21.66 -18.02
C ALA A 19 14.45 -20.63 -19.14
N CYS A 20 15.52 -20.59 -19.92
CA CYS A 20 15.64 -19.81 -21.13
C CYS A 20 15.22 -20.64 -22.35
N LYS A 21 13.98 -20.47 -22.81
CA LYS A 21 13.52 -21.07 -24.07
C LYS A 21 14.27 -20.43 -25.25
N GLY A 22 15.05 -21.25 -25.96
CA GLY A 22 15.95 -20.83 -27.04
C GLY A 22 17.42 -21.19 -26.80
N SER A 23 17.76 -21.71 -25.61
CA SER A 23 19.07 -22.29 -25.34
C SER A 23 19.15 -23.73 -25.85
N GLY A 24 20.34 -24.19 -26.25
CA GLY A 24 20.55 -25.53 -26.77
C GLY A 24 21.98 -25.75 -27.30
N PRO A 25 22.27 -26.92 -27.87
CA PRO A 25 23.57 -27.19 -28.48
C PRO A 25 23.91 -26.17 -29.57
N GLY A 26 25.15 -25.67 -29.58
CA GLY A 26 25.58 -24.65 -30.55
C GLY A 26 25.03 -23.23 -30.28
N ILE A 27 24.47 -22.99 -29.09
CA ILE A 27 23.99 -21.68 -28.65
C ILE A 27 24.63 -21.34 -27.31
N THR A 28 25.38 -20.24 -27.28
CA THR A 28 25.93 -19.69 -26.04
C THR A 28 24.87 -18.83 -25.36
N THR A 29 24.61 -19.07 -24.08
CA THR A 29 23.59 -18.37 -23.29
C THR A 29 24.20 -17.66 -22.10
N VAL A 30 23.84 -16.38 -21.93
CA VAL A 30 24.26 -15.56 -20.79
C VAL A 30 23.02 -14.98 -20.12
N TRP A 31 22.95 -15.12 -18.80
CA TRP A 31 21.86 -14.61 -17.99
C TRP A 31 22.15 -13.22 -17.43
N TYR A 32 21.11 -12.40 -17.40
CA TYR A 32 21.13 -11.05 -16.88
C TYR A 32 20.01 -10.87 -15.87
N LYS A 33 20.32 -10.13 -14.80
CA LYS A 33 19.36 -9.61 -13.84
C LYS A 33 19.48 -8.09 -13.86
N ASP A 34 18.38 -7.39 -14.12
CA ASP A 34 18.34 -5.92 -14.13
C ASP A 34 19.45 -5.29 -15.01
N ASN A 35 19.67 -5.89 -16.19
CA ASN A 35 20.74 -5.57 -17.16
C ASN A 35 22.19 -5.91 -16.76
N GLU A 36 22.42 -6.46 -15.57
CA GLU A 36 23.74 -6.90 -15.12
C GLU A 36 23.91 -8.42 -15.30
N PRO A 37 25.09 -8.90 -15.74
CA PRO A 37 25.33 -10.32 -15.92
C PRO A 37 25.33 -11.04 -14.56
N ILE A 38 24.69 -12.20 -14.50
CA ILE A 38 24.63 -13.00 -13.27
C ILE A 38 25.91 -13.80 -13.11
N ALA A 39 26.55 -13.69 -11.94
CA ALA A 39 27.62 -14.58 -11.53
C ALA A 39 27.04 -15.76 -10.74
N ALA A 40 27.41 -16.98 -11.12
CA ALA A 40 27.09 -18.17 -10.33
C ALA A 40 27.91 -18.18 -9.03
N ASP A 41 27.30 -18.68 -7.96
CA ASP A 41 27.90 -18.84 -6.64
C ASP A 41 27.43 -20.16 -5.99
N GLN A 42 27.56 -20.29 -4.66
CA GLN A 42 27.14 -21.50 -3.94
C GLN A 42 25.61 -21.70 -3.91
N ARG A 43 24.83 -20.63 -4.10
CA ARG A 43 23.37 -20.61 -4.00
C ARG A 43 22.70 -20.49 -5.36
N ILE A 44 23.27 -19.69 -6.26
CA ILE A 44 22.83 -19.50 -7.63
C ILE A 44 23.73 -20.30 -8.56
N TRP A 45 23.16 -21.25 -9.29
CA TRP A 45 23.92 -22.06 -10.24
C TRP A 45 23.24 -22.12 -11.61
N LEU A 46 24.07 -22.35 -12.63
CA LEU A 46 23.66 -22.50 -14.02
C LEU A 46 23.81 -23.98 -14.42
N SER A 47 22.86 -24.51 -15.18
CA SER A 47 23.02 -25.83 -15.80
C SER A 47 24.22 -25.83 -16.75
N GLU A 48 24.77 -27.00 -17.10
CA GLU A 48 25.97 -27.10 -17.97
C GLU A 48 25.84 -26.33 -19.30
N ASN A 49 24.65 -26.33 -19.89
CA ASN A 49 24.34 -25.61 -21.13
C ASN A 49 23.83 -24.17 -20.90
N HIS A 50 23.85 -23.69 -19.66
CA HIS A 50 23.31 -22.41 -19.19
C HIS A 50 21.84 -22.17 -19.60
N ALA A 51 21.09 -23.22 -19.94
CA ALA A 51 19.68 -23.11 -20.29
C ALA A 51 18.79 -22.87 -19.07
N MET A 52 19.26 -23.24 -17.88
CA MET A 52 18.56 -23.09 -16.62
C MET A 52 19.39 -22.29 -15.63
N LEU A 53 18.72 -21.36 -14.94
CA LEU A 53 19.23 -20.63 -13.79
C LEU A 53 18.46 -21.11 -12.56
N ALA A 54 19.17 -21.63 -11.57
CA ALA A 54 18.58 -22.21 -10.38
C ALA A 54 19.09 -21.54 -9.11
N PHE A 55 18.17 -21.40 -8.15
CA PHE A 55 18.41 -20.87 -6.83
C PHE A 55 18.18 -22.00 -5.84
N SER A 56 19.15 -22.32 -4.99
CA SER A 56 18.95 -23.30 -3.91
C SER A 56 17.98 -22.77 -2.83
N SER A 57 18.00 -21.45 -2.60
CA SER A 57 16.98 -20.72 -1.86
C SER A 57 16.85 -19.29 -2.38
N LEU A 58 15.62 -18.81 -2.52
CA LEU A 58 15.31 -17.44 -2.92
C LEU A 58 15.45 -16.48 -1.73
N LEU A 59 16.19 -15.39 -1.91
CA LEU A 59 16.36 -14.29 -0.97
C LEU A 59 15.63 -13.04 -1.45
N PRO A 60 15.19 -12.12 -0.57
CA PRO A 60 14.53 -10.87 -0.99
C PRO A 60 15.30 -10.09 -2.06
N SER A 61 16.64 -10.14 -2.00
CA SER A 61 17.53 -9.51 -2.97
C SER A 61 17.50 -10.13 -4.37
N ASP A 62 16.97 -11.34 -4.58
CA ASP A 62 16.91 -11.96 -5.91
C ASP A 62 15.69 -11.51 -6.72
N GLY A 63 14.77 -10.75 -6.12
CA GLY A 63 13.74 -10.05 -6.89
C GLY A 63 14.37 -9.16 -7.97
N GLY A 64 13.79 -9.16 -9.17
CA GLY A 64 14.31 -8.41 -10.31
C GLY A 64 13.79 -8.92 -11.66
N TYR A 65 14.23 -8.26 -12.73
CA TYR A 65 13.90 -8.63 -14.11
C TYR A 65 15.00 -9.51 -14.72
N TYR A 66 14.62 -10.73 -15.11
CA TYR A 66 15.55 -11.73 -15.62
C TYR A 66 15.42 -11.91 -17.12
N GLU A 67 16.56 -11.85 -17.83
CA GLU A 67 16.66 -12.08 -19.26
C GLU A 67 17.82 -13.01 -19.59
N CYS A 68 17.70 -13.75 -20.68
CA CYS A 68 18.81 -14.46 -21.28
C CYS A 68 19.13 -13.86 -22.65
N LYS A 69 20.43 -13.68 -22.91
CA LYS A 69 20.96 -13.28 -24.22
C LYS A 69 21.68 -14.48 -24.81
N THR A 70 21.29 -14.86 -26.03
CA THR A 70 21.85 -16.01 -26.73
C THR A 70 22.62 -15.60 -27.97
N VAL A 71 23.69 -16.36 -28.29
CA VAL A 71 24.51 -16.19 -29.48
C VAL A 71 24.68 -17.54 -30.15
N VAL A 72 24.38 -17.62 -31.44
CA VAL A 72 24.60 -18.85 -32.22
C VAL A 72 26.11 -19.01 -32.48
N THR A 73 26.65 -20.20 -32.22
CA THR A 73 28.07 -20.49 -32.45
C THR A 73 28.45 -20.22 -33.90
N ASN A 74 29.61 -19.59 -34.12
CA ASN A 74 30.11 -19.19 -35.44
C ASN A 74 29.21 -18.20 -36.20
N SER A 75 28.40 -17.42 -35.48
CA SER A 75 27.47 -16.44 -36.03
C SER A 75 27.52 -15.14 -35.22
N THR A 76 27.11 -14.03 -35.84
CA THR A 76 26.94 -12.72 -35.18
C THR A 76 25.51 -12.49 -34.69
N ILE A 77 24.61 -13.44 -34.90
CA ILE A 77 23.20 -13.34 -34.50
C ILE A 77 23.11 -13.40 -32.98
N ARG A 78 22.57 -12.32 -32.40
CA ARG A 78 22.29 -12.18 -30.98
C ARG A 78 20.79 -12.08 -30.77
N VAL A 79 20.26 -12.83 -29.83
CA VAL A 79 18.84 -12.78 -29.48
C VAL A 79 18.71 -12.50 -27.99
N THR A 80 17.93 -11.48 -27.65
CA THR A 80 17.52 -11.22 -26.26
C THR A 80 16.13 -11.82 -26.06
N SER A 81 15.97 -12.61 -25.00
CA SER A 81 14.67 -13.17 -24.65
C SER A 81 13.69 -12.09 -24.21
N ARG A 82 12.38 -12.35 -24.35
CA ARG A 82 11.40 -11.73 -23.45
C ARG A 82 11.72 -12.17 -22.02
N GLY A 83 11.99 -11.20 -21.14
CA GLY A 83 12.35 -11.46 -19.75
C GLY A 83 11.17 -11.80 -18.86
N TYR A 84 11.51 -12.19 -17.63
CA TYR A 84 10.60 -12.62 -16.58
C TYR A 84 10.82 -11.77 -15.33
N GLN A 85 9.74 -11.17 -14.83
CA GLN A 85 9.78 -10.43 -13.56
C GLN A 85 9.66 -11.42 -12.40
N LEU A 86 10.75 -11.65 -11.69
CA LEU A 86 10.74 -12.48 -10.49
C LEU A 86 10.39 -11.62 -9.28
N SER A 87 9.24 -11.91 -8.67
CA SER A 87 8.77 -11.23 -7.46
C SER A 87 8.20 -12.24 -6.47
N PHE A 88 8.70 -12.25 -5.24
CA PHE A 88 8.29 -13.14 -4.16
C PHE A 88 8.57 -12.49 -2.80
N GLY A 89 8.13 -13.15 -1.72
CA GLY A 89 8.20 -12.62 -0.36
C GLY A 89 6.89 -11.97 0.11
N THR A 90 6.79 -11.73 1.40
CA THR A 90 5.68 -11.00 2.02
C THR A 90 6.02 -9.52 2.10
N ILE A 91 5.01 -8.65 1.90
CA ILE A 91 5.20 -7.22 2.13
C ILE A 91 5.08 -7.01 3.65
N ALA A 92 6.17 -6.66 4.31
CA ALA A 92 6.12 -6.28 5.73
C ALA A 92 5.74 -4.79 5.81
N VAL A 93 4.60 -4.50 6.46
CA VAL A 93 4.11 -3.13 6.68
C VAL A 93 4.08 -2.84 8.16
N SER A 94 4.50 -1.64 8.54
CA SER A 94 4.40 -1.14 9.92
C SER A 94 4.11 0.35 9.92
N ILE A 95 3.56 0.86 11.02
CA ILE A 95 3.31 2.29 11.22
C ILE A 95 4.18 2.77 12.38
N ILE A 96 5.16 3.62 12.05
CA ILE A 96 6.04 4.30 13.00
C ILE A 96 5.30 5.51 13.57
N GLY A 97 5.34 5.67 14.89
CA GLY A 97 4.76 6.79 15.61
C GLY A 97 4.41 6.41 17.06
N PRO A 98 3.97 7.38 17.88
CA PRO A 98 3.60 7.14 19.27
C PRO A 98 2.26 6.38 19.40
N ASP A 99 2.10 5.58 20.46
CA ASP A 99 0.82 4.91 20.77
C ASP A 99 -0.12 5.82 21.60
N THR A 100 0.42 6.86 22.23
CA THR A 100 -0.34 7.86 22.98
C THR A 100 0.14 9.26 22.62
N VAL A 101 -0.79 10.18 22.36
CA VAL A 101 -0.53 11.54 21.87
C VAL A 101 -1.28 12.57 22.68
N GLU A 102 -0.73 13.78 22.80
CA GLU A 102 -1.36 14.88 23.53
C GLU A 102 -2.32 15.70 22.67
N ALA A 103 -3.50 16.03 23.22
CA ALA A 103 -4.45 16.94 22.59
C ALA A 103 -3.84 18.33 22.34
N GLY A 104 -4.03 18.87 21.14
CA GLY A 104 -3.53 20.18 20.71
C GLY A 104 -2.08 20.19 20.20
N VAL A 105 -1.36 19.05 20.25
CA VAL A 105 0.02 18.92 19.76
C VAL A 105 0.04 18.16 18.43
N GLU A 106 0.83 18.62 17.46
CA GLU A 106 1.00 17.91 16.18
C GLU A 106 1.93 16.70 16.36
N HIS A 107 1.47 15.53 15.91
CA HIS A 107 2.23 14.28 15.88
C HIS A 107 2.34 13.77 14.45
N THR A 108 3.40 13.02 14.16
CA THR A 108 3.65 12.44 12.84
C THR A 108 3.65 10.91 12.93
N PHE A 109 3.01 10.28 11.94
CA PHE A 109 2.98 8.85 11.74
C PHE A 109 3.49 8.54 10.34
N THR A 110 4.38 7.55 10.23
CA THR A 110 4.98 7.15 8.96
C THR A 110 4.73 5.68 8.71
N CYS A 111 4.22 5.35 7.53
CA CYS A 111 4.07 3.99 7.10
C CYS A 111 5.36 3.49 6.47
N GLN A 112 5.93 2.43 7.03
CA GLN A 112 7.09 1.76 6.48
C GLN A 112 6.68 0.43 5.87
N ALA A 113 7.01 0.24 4.58
CA ALA A 113 6.80 -0.99 3.86
C ALA A 113 8.13 -1.51 3.30
N ASN A 114 8.49 -2.75 3.61
CA ASN A 114 9.65 -3.41 3.00
C ASN A 114 9.22 -4.04 1.68
N CYS A 115 9.21 -3.21 0.64
CA CYS A 115 8.95 -3.64 -0.72
C CYS A 115 10.23 -3.67 -1.54
N THR A 116 10.44 -4.76 -2.27
CA THR A 116 11.59 -4.93 -3.16
C THR A 116 11.50 -4.05 -4.41
N LEU A 117 10.30 -3.64 -4.83
CA LEU A 117 10.04 -2.74 -5.96
C LEU A 117 8.77 -1.90 -5.73
N ASP A 118 8.81 -0.61 -6.09
CA ASP A 118 7.72 0.37 -6.28
C ASP A 118 6.35 0.06 -5.65
N CYS A 119 6.30 -0.06 -4.32
CA CYS A 119 5.01 -0.16 -3.64
C CYS A 119 4.30 1.19 -3.62
N SER A 120 3.01 1.18 -3.97
CA SER A 120 2.12 2.29 -3.66
C SER A 120 1.66 2.16 -2.21
N ILE A 121 1.71 3.28 -1.48
CA ILE A 121 1.23 3.38 -0.11
C ILE A 121 -0.11 4.11 -0.10
N SER A 122 -1.07 3.61 0.68
CA SER A 122 -2.34 4.26 0.92
C SER A 122 -2.72 4.21 2.39
N TRP A 123 -3.40 5.27 2.84
CA TRP A 123 -3.91 5.41 4.20
C TRP A 123 -5.43 5.22 4.21
N SER A 124 -5.91 4.47 5.19
CA SER A 124 -7.33 4.30 5.50
C SER A 124 -7.60 4.53 6.99
N PHE A 125 -8.82 4.94 7.30
CA PHE A 125 -9.28 5.23 8.65
C PHE A 125 -10.54 4.40 8.91
N PRO A 126 -10.40 3.10 9.26
CA PRO A 126 -11.50 2.11 9.17
C PRO A 126 -12.66 2.35 10.14
N HIS A 127 -12.44 3.11 11.22
CA HIS A 127 -13.46 3.40 12.22
C HIS A 127 -13.97 4.84 12.12
N SER A 128 -13.07 5.82 12.07
CA SER A 128 -13.41 7.23 12.01
C SER A 128 -12.27 8.04 11.39
N PHE A 129 -12.59 9.12 10.68
CA PHE A 129 -11.58 10.11 10.29
C PHE A 129 -10.96 10.77 11.53
N PRO A 130 -9.66 11.17 11.47
CA PRO A 130 -9.00 11.86 12.57
C PRO A 130 -9.72 13.15 12.94
N GLN A 131 -10.14 13.26 14.21
CA GLN A 131 -10.71 14.52 14.72
C GLN A 131 -9.61 15.54 15.01
N GLY A 132 -9.86 16.80 14.67
CA GLY A 132 -8.88 17.88 14.76
C GLY A 132 -8.24 18.17 13.40
N SER A 133 -7.05 18.80 13.43
CA SER A 133 -6.32 19.10 12.19
C SER A 133 -5.53 17.86 11.77
N PHE A 134 -5.70 17.40 10.53
CA PHE A 134 -4.88 16.34 9.98
C PHE A 134 -4.59 16.56 8.50
N SER A 135 -3.46 16.01 8.06
CA SER A 135 -3.08 15.93 6.66
C SER A 135 -2.33 14.62 6.42
N PHE A 136 -2.42 14.09 5.21
CA PHE A 136 -1.63 12.93 4.81
C PHE A 136 -1.10 13.13 3.40
N ARG A 137 0.14 12.72 3.18
CA ARG A 137 0.80 12.77 1.87
C ARG A 137 1.78 11.60 1.77
N GLY A 138 1.59 10.77 0.75
CA GLY A 138 2.42 9.59 0.55
C GLY A 138 2.38 8.66 1.75
N ASP A 139 3.54 8.42 2.34
CA ASP A 139 3.75 7.53 3.49
C ASP A 139 3.53 8.20 4.85
N THR A 140 3.20 9.50 4.89
CA THR A 140 3.23 10.27 6.13
C THR A 140 1.86 10.90 6.45
N VAL A 141 1.43 10.76 7.71
CA VAL A 141 0.25 11.41 8.30
C VAL A 141 0.72 12.37 9.40
N ARG A 142 0.25 13.61 9.35
CA ARG A 142 0.41 14.60 10.42
C ARG A 142 -0.95 14.85 11.06
N TRP A 143 -1.02 14.74 12.38
CA TRP A 143 -2.29 14.82 13.11
C TRP A 143 -2.14 15.60 14.42
N THR A 144 -3.05 16.55 14.63
CA THR A 144 -3.21 17.31 15.87
C THR A 144 -4.59 16.99 16.46
N PRO A 145 -4.69 16.08 17.45
CA PRO A 145 -5.96 15.69 18.05
C PRO A 145 -6.58 16.84 18.85
N ALA A 146 -7.90 17.00 18.78
CA ALA A 146 -8.62 18.03 19.55
C ALA A 146 -9.21 17.51 20.88
N THR A 147 -9.59 16.23 20.93
CA THR A 147 -10.43 15.66 21.99
C THR A 147 -9.65 14.65 22.84
N PRO A 148 -9.36 14.94 24.13
CA PRO A 148 -8.80 13.97 25.06
C PRO A 148 -9.69 12.74 25.24
N GLY A 149 -9.08 11.57 25.45
CA GLY A 149 -9.78 10.29 25.62
C GLY A 149 -10.24 9.63 24.30
N LEU A 150 -10.08 10.32 23.16
CA LEU A 150 -10.36 9.75 21.86
C LEU A 150 -9.37 8.61 21.53
N VAL A 151 -9.86 7.59 20.84
CA VAL A 151 -9.03 6.55 20.23
C VAL A 151 -9.13 6.68 18.72
N GLN A 152 -7.99 6.91 18.07
CA GLN A 152 -7.90 6.95 16.62
C GLN A 152 -7.19 5.70 16.11
N VAL A 153 -7.69 5.14 15.01
CA VAL A 153 -7.06 3.99 14.35
C VAL A 153 -6.59 4.40 12.97
N PHE A 154 -5.30 4.22 12.73
CA PHE A 154 -4.66 4.42 11.44
C PHE A 154 -4.43 3.07 10.80
N GLN A 155 -4.76 2.94 9.52
CA GLN A 155 -4.43 1.75 8.75
C GLN A 155 -3.64 2.17 7.51
N CYS A 156 -2.50 1.54 7.32
CA CYS A 156 -1.68 1.73 6.13
C CYS A 156 -1.73 0.46 5.30
N SER A 157 -1.90 0.62 3.99
CA SER A 157 -1.82 -0.45 3.01
C SER A 157 -0.66 -0.20 2.06
N ALA A 158 0.13 -1.22 1.80
CA ALA A 158 1.16 -1.22 0.77
C ALA A 158 0.78 -2.21 -0.33
N GLN A 159 0.85 -1.77 -1.59
CA GLN A 159 0.53 -2.58 -2.75
C GLN A 159 1.70 -2.59 -3.74
N ASN A 160 2.14 -3.79 -4.10
CA ASN A 160 3.06 -3.99 -5.22
C ASN A 160 2.23 -4.37 -6.46
N SER A 161 2.10 -3.44 -7.40
CA SER A 161 1.29 -3.60 -8.61
C SER A 161 1.83 -4.65 -9.58
N LEU A 162 3.16 -4.83 -9.64
CA LEU A 162 3.82 -5.82 -10.49
C LEU A 162 3.65 -7.24 -9.95
N ALA A 163 3.72 -7.40 -8.63
CA ALA A 163 3.59 -8.70 -7.97
C ALA A 163 2.12 -9.06 -7.64
N GLN A 164 1.16 -8.15 -7.87
CA GLN A 164 -0.23 -8.24 -7.40
C GLN A 164 -0.37 -8.60 -5.92
N ARG A 165 0.51 -8.07 -5.06
CA ARG A 165 0.50 -8.35 -3.62
C ARG A 165 0.11 -7.11 -2.83
N THR A 166 -0.63 -7.32 -1.75
CA THR A 166 -1.00 -6.28 -0.80
C THR A 166 -0.72 -6.74 0.62
N ALA A 167 -0.33 -5.81 1.48
CA ALA A 167 -0.25 -6.02 2.92
C ALA A 167 -0.67 -4.75 3.64
N GLN A 168 -1.07 -4.90 4.91
CA GLN A 168 -1.60 -3.80 5.70
C GLN A 168 -1.10 -3.86 7.14
N ALA A 169 -1.00 -2.70 7.77
CA ALA A 169 -0.74 -2.56 9.19
C ALA A 169 -1.74 -1.59 9.81
N THR A 170 -2.10 -1.85 11.07
CA THR A 170 -3.03 -1.01 11.83
C THR A 170 -2.36 -0.54 13.10
N LYS A 171 -2.51 0.75 13.40
CA LYS A 171 -2.03 1.37 14.64
C LYS A 171 -3.18 2.03 15.38
N ARG A 172 -3.32 1.70 16.66
CA ARG A 172 -4.31 2.27 17.56
C ARG A 172 -3.61 3.31 18.44
N VAL A 173 -4.12 4.53 18.42
CA VAL A 173 -3.52 5.68 19.10
C VAL A 173 -4.54 6.29 20.07
N THR A 174 -4.13 6.52 21.31
CA THR A 174 -4.97 7.12 22.35
C THR A 174 -4.58 8.58 22.59
N VAL A 175 -5.56 9.47 22.69
CA VAL A 175 -5.31 10.89 22.98
C VAL A 175 -5.34 11.13 24.49
N SER A 176 -4.21 11.58 25.06
CA SER A 176 -4.10 12.06 26.43
C SER A 176 -4.34 13.56 26.51
N GLY A 177 -4.87 14.00 27.65
CA GLY A 177 -5.07 15.41 27.96
C GLY A 177 -5.96 15.58 29.19
N PRO A 178 -6.08 16.80 29.72
CA PRO A 178 -6.99 17.09 30.81
C PRO A 178 -8.45 16.80 30.40
N PRO A 179 -9.30 16.32 31.33
CA PRO A 179 -10.72 16.11 31.04
C PRO A 179 -11.36 17.40 30.54
N LEU A 180 -12.14 17.31 29.46
CA LEU A 180 -12.91 18.46 28.98
C LEU A 180 -13.92 18.89 30.06
N PRO A 181 -14.14 20.20 30.25
CA PRO A 181 -15.20 20.68 31.10
C PRO A 181 -16.55 20.10 30.66
N PRO A 182 -17.46 19.78 31.60
CA PRO A 182 -18.81 19.35 31.23
C PRO A 182 -19.48 20.44 30.38
N ALA A 183 -20.12 20.01 29.28
CA ALA A 183 -20.83 20.93 28.40
C ALA A 183 -21.86 21.74 29.21
N PRO A 184 -22.02 23.05 28.95
CA PRO A 184 -23.08 23.82 29.58
C PRO A 184 -24.42 23.18 29.22
N SER A 185 -25.16 22.75 30.24
CA SER A 185 -26.54 22.28 30.10
C SER A 185 -27.36 23.42 29.50
N GLY A 186 -27.63 23.32 28.21
CA GLY A 186 -28.41 24.31 27.48
C GLY A 186 -29.77 24.50 28.16
N SER A 187 -30.06 25.75 28.54
CA SER A 187 -31.40 26.20 28.88
C SER A 187 -32.34 25.80 27.75
N VAL A 188 -33.38 25.04 28.07
CA VAL A 188 -34.52 24.82 27.19
C VAL A 188 -35.09 26.19 26.83
N VAL A 189 -34.86 26.63 25.60
CA VAL A 189 -35.62 27.75 25.03
C VAL A 189 -37.01 27.18 24.77
N GLU A 190 -37.95 27.42 25.70
CA GLU A 190 -39.36 27.20 25.41
C GLU A 190 -39.72 28.04 24.17
N ARG A 191 -40.06 27.36 23.08
CA ARG A 191 -40.69 28.00 21.93
C ARG A 191 -42.12 28.36 22.35
N PRO A 192 -42.57 29.62 22.28
CA PRO A 192 -43.96 29.93 22.50
C PRO A 192 -44.80 29.25 21.41
N SER A 193 -45.79 28.48 21.84
CA SER A 193 -46.76 27.79 21.01
C SER A 193 -47.56 28.80 20.18
N LEU A 194 -47.49 28.71 18.85
CA LEU A 194 -48.42 29.36 17.92
C LEU A 194 -49.74 28.60 17.93
N ALA A 195 -50.54 28.81 18.98
CA ALA A 195 -51.94 28.41 19.00
C ALA A 195 -52.79 29.65 19.29
N LEU A 196 -53.78 29.86 18.42
CA LEU A 196 -54.89 30.83 18.47
C LEU A 196 -54.59 32.27 17.99
N VAL A 197 -54.76 32.50 16.67
CA VAL A 197 -55.72 33.52 16.18
C VAL A 197 -56.31 33.01 14.85
N SER A 198 -57.43 32.30 14.94
CA SER A 198 -58.32 32.00 13.81
C SER A 198 -59.71 32.55 14.16
N MET A 199 -60.40 33.08 13.14
CA MET A 199 -61.69 33.78 13.15
C MET A 199 -61.64 35.24 13.60
N VAL A 200 -61.59 36.14 12.61
CA VAL A 200 -62.64 37.13 12.26
C VAL A 200 -62.02 38.00 11.17
N CYS A 201 -62.14 37.60 9.89
CA CYS A 201 -61.85 38.51 8.76
C CYS A 201 -62.54 38.03 7.46
N LEU A 202 -63.81 37.62 7.54
CA LEU A 202 -64.61 37.27 6.36
C LEU A 202 -66.01 37.90 6.41
N GLN A 203 -66.11 39.17 6.78
CA GLN A 203 -67.33 39.97 6.66
C GLN A 203 -67.01 41.45 6.35
N LEU A 204 -66.14 41.77 5.38
CA LEU A 204 -65.93 43.14 4.89
C LEU A 204 -65.63 43.19 3.36
N LEU A 205 -66.25 42.30 2.58
CA LEU A 205 -66.17 42.30 1.10
C LEU A 205 -67.32 43.08 0.42
N PHE A 206 -68.04 43.93 1.14
CA PHE A 206 -69.06 44.81 0.55
C PHE A 206 -68.86 46.25 1.02
N ALA A 207 -67.98 46.99 0.35
CA ALA A 207 -68.16 48.40 0.00
C ALA A 207 -66.86 48.96 -0.62
N LEU A 208 -67.03 49.75 -1.69
CA LEU A 208 -66.05 50.65 -2.31
C LEU A 208 -65.19 50.06 -3.45
N SER A 209 -65.85 49.81 -4.58
CA SER A 209 -65.31 50.23 -5.88
C SER A 209 -66.47 50.81 -6.71
N ALA A 210 -66.64 52.13 -6.59
CA ALA A 210 -67.17 52.98 -7.65
C ALA A 210 -66.00 53.47 -8.48
#